data_AF-A0A804ULC3-F1
#
_entry.id   AF-A0A804ULC3-F1
#
_cell.length_a   1.000
_cell.length_b   1.000
_cell.length_c   1.000
_cell.angle_alpha   90.00
_cell.angle_beta   90.00
_cell.angle_gamma   90.00
#
_symmetry.space_group_name_H-M   'P 1'
#
loop_
_entity.id
_entity.type
_entity.pdbx_description
1 polymer ?
#
loop_
_entity_poly.entity_id
_entity_poly.type
_entity_poly.pdbx_seq_one_letter_code
_entity_poly.pdbx_strand_id
1 'polypeptide(L)'
;MLKAILSRELEDIASIEDKLGRSLTTMEKDRIGVGNLRLYLEELLQKRYIKSVPLIIPLLEKQHRNTTSKLREISHELSDLDETKLKEKAQLFHDTFLTKLSLLLKGMVVAPPDKFGETLVNERINGGTFTGSENFQLPNKMMPNGGMRLYGGAQYHRAMAEFRLVVGSTRCPPITRDEIVNACGVEDIHDGTNYSRTACVIAVAKARDTFEPFLDQLGFRLLYILKRLIPISVYLLEKDGEHFSSHEVLIRRVQEAFKRFVESTEQSCRQRCMEDLESTTRYVTWSLHNKNRAGLRHFLDSFVAPEQLSVNTLNERFSGLNDNKQDKAKGDSKSNHSPDTNSSTAMPETRLVDLLDSTLWNRRLVPSSERLVYALVHQIFHGIKEHFLVTTELKFNCFLLMPIVDKLPALLRQDLESAFEEELDSIFDVTQLRQSLGQKKRELEIELKRIKRLKEKFGEINKKLNSLQVRQ
;
A
#
# COMPACT_ATOMS: atom_id res chain seq x y z
N MET A 1 60.06 -49.43 45.92
CA MET A 1 60.35 -48.35 44.95
C MET A 1 61.63 -47.59 45.29
N LEU A 2 61.68 -46.78 46.36
CA LEU A 2 62.87 -45.98 46.74
C LEU A 2 64.21 -46.75 46.73
N LYS A 3 64.30 -47.93 47.37
CA LYS A 3 65.52 -48.76 47.33
C LYS A 3 65.97 -49.19 45.92
N ALA A 4 65.03 -49.40 45.00
CA ALA A 4 65.36 -49.79 43.62
C ALA A 4 65.85 -48.59 42.79
N ILE A 5 65.30 -47.40 43.05
CA ILE A 5 65.76 -46.15 42.44
C ILE A 5 67.19 -45.85 42.91
N LEU A 6 67.45 -45.91 44.22
CA LEU A 6 68.79 -45.71 44.79
C LEU A 6 69.82 -46.72 44.26
N SER A 7 69.44 -48.00 44.13
CA SER A 7 70.31 -49.02 43.52
C SER A 7 70.66 -48.67 42.07
N ARG A 8 69.68 -48.20 41.30
CA ARG A 8 69.88 -47.83 39.89
C ARG A 8 70.69 -46.55 39.73
N GLU A 9 70.51 -45.58 40.62
CA GLU A 9 71.32 -44.35 40.65
C GLU A 9 72.78 -44.64 40.97
N LEU A 10 73.08 -45.63 41.82
CA LEU A 10 74.45 -46.09 42.07
C LEU A 10 75.07 -46.77 40.84
N GLU A 11 74.30 -47.59 40.10
CA GLU A 11 74.72 -48.17 38.82
C GLU A 11 74.98 -47.09 37.75
N ASP A 12 74.08 -46.11 37.65
CA ASP A 12 74.18 -45.00 36.70
C ASP A 12 75.37 -44.08 37.03
N ILE A 13 75.62 -43.78 38.32
CA ILE A 13 76.81 -43.05 38.79
C ILE A 13 78.09 -43.80 38.41
N ALA A 14 78.17 -45.11 38.66
CA ALA A 14 79.33 -45.91 38.30
C ALA A 14 79.58 -45.92 36.77
N SER A 15 78.53 -46.03 35.97
CA SER A 15 78.58 -45.95 34.50
C SER A 15 79.05 -44.58 33.98
N ILE A 16 78.74 -43.50 34.70
CA ILE A 16 79.18 -42.15 34.36
C ILE A 16 80.65 -41.93 34.79
N GLU A 17 81.06 -42.41 35.96
CA GLU A 17 82.46 -42.34 36.43
C GLU A 17 83.43 -43.12 35.51
N ASP A 18 83.02 -44.31 35.07
CA ASP A 18 83.77 -45.15 34.10
C ASP A 18 83.98 -44.43 32.77
N LYS A 19 82.92 -43.85 32.19
CA LYS A 19 82.99 -43.08 30.92
C LYS A 19 83.74 -41.77 31.01
N LEU A 20 83.80 -41.14 32.19
CA LEU A 20 84.54 -39.90 32.42
C LEU A 20 86.01 -40.14 32.77
N GLY A 21 86.42 -41.38 33.06
CA GLY A 21 87.78 -41.72 33.50
C GLY A 21 88.17 -41.08 34.84
N ARG A 22 87.19 -40.62 35.64
CA ARG A 22 87.40 -39.99 36.95
C ARG A 22 86.19 -40.21 37.86
N SER A 23 86.41 -40.14 39.16
CA SER A 23 85.31 -40.00 40.11
C SER A 23 84.57 -38.67 39.94
N LEU A 24 83.26 -38.71 40.11
CA LEU A 24 82.41 -37.53 40.24
C LEU A 24 82.66 -36.92 41.62
N THR A 25 82.78 -35.59 41.67
CA THR A 25 82.82 -34.86 42.94
C THR A 25 81.48 -34.99 43.67
N THR A 26 81.48 -34.82 45.00
CA THR A 26 80.24 -34.83 45.80
C THR A 26 79.19 -33.86 45.26
N MET A 27 79.62 -32.65 44.86
CA MET A 27 78.77 -31.63 44.23
C MET A 27 78.18 -32.05 42.88
N GLU A 28 78.81 -32.96 42.14
CA GLU A 28 78.26 -33.54 40.91
C GLU A 28 77.30 -34.69 41.22
N LYS A 29 77.65 -35.57 42.17
CA LYS A 29 76.77 -36.67 42.64
C LYS A 29 75.45 -36.13 43.19
N ASP A 30 75.48 -35.04 43.96
CA ASP A 30 74.30 -34.39 44.53
C ASP A 30 73.41 -33.66 43.50
N ARG A 31 73.86 -33.53 42.23
CA ARG A 31 73.12 -32.86 41.13
C ARG A 31 72.63 -33.81 40.05
N ILE A 32 73.01 -35.09 40.12
CA ILE A 32 72.70 -36.13 39.13
C ILE A 32 71.78 -37.17 39.81
N GLY A 33 71.01 -37.92 39.02
CA GLY A 33 70.07 -38.94 39.52
C GLY A 33 68.59 -38.61 39.29
N VAL A 34 67.76 -39.64 39.27
CA VAL A 34 66.32 -39.57 39.00
C VAL A 34 65.56 -38.96 40.18
N GLY A 35 66.02 -39.20 41.41
CA GLY A 35 65.51 -38.57 42.64
C GLY A 35 65.78 -37.07 42.67
N ASN A 36 66.99 -36.64 42.33
CA ASN A 36 67.36 -35.23 42.24
C ASN A 36 66.62 -34.52 41.09
N LEU A 37 66.48 -35.17 39.92
CA LEU A 37 65.64 -34.69 38.82
C LEU A 37 64.17 -34.56 39.25
N ARG A 38 63.62 -35.54 39.98
CA ARG A 38 62.26 -35.50 40.50
C ARG A 38 62.06 -34.33 41.46
N LEU A 39 62.95 -34.13 42.44
CA LEU A 39 62.88 -33.02 43.38
C LEU A 39 62.94 -31.66 42.65
N TYR A 40 63.85 -31.52 41.68
CA TYR A 40 63.94 -30.32 40.83
C TYR A 40 62.65 -30.06 40.04
N LEU A 41 62.06 -31.10 39.44
CA LEU A 41 60.80 -30.98 38.71
C LEU A 41 59.62 -30.67 39.62
N GLU A 42 59.55 -31.26 40.82
CA GLU A 42 58.52 -30.96 41.83
C GLU A 42 58.62 -29.50 42.30
N GLU A 43 59.83 -29.01 42.61
CA GLU A 43 60.04 -27.62 43.04
C GLU A 43 59.76 -26.61 41.92
N LEU A 44 60.18 -26.90 40.68
CA LEU A 44 59.91 -26.06 39.50
C LEU A 44 58.40 -26.01 39.19
N LEU A 45 57.72 -27.16 39.29
CA LEU A 45 56.27 -27.26 39.12
C LEU A 45 55.54 -26.48 40.23
N GLN A 46 55.92 -26.63 41.49
CA GLN A 46 55.37 -25.86 42.61
C GLN A 46 55.54 -24.34 42.39
N LYS A 47 56.76 -23.89 42.03
CA LYS A 47 57.04 -22.47 41.70
C LYS A 47 56.18 -21.96 40.54
N ARG A 48 55.89 -22.78 39.52
CA ARG A 48 54.98 -22.40 38.43
C ARG A 48 53.52 -22.35 38.86
N TYR A 49 53.05 -23.30 39.68
CA TYR A 49 51.68 -23.30 40.20
C TYR A 49 51.40 -22.11 41.13
N ILE A 50 52.32 -21.79 42.04
CA ILE A 50 52.20 -20.62 42.94
C ILE A 50 52.08 -19.32 42.14
N LYS A 51 52.80 -19.18 41.02
CA LYS A 51 52.73 -18.00 40.15
C LYS A 51 51.48 -17.96 39.26
N SER A 52 50.97 -19.11 38.80
CA SER A 52 49.88 -19.15 37.80
C SER A 52 48.48 -19.24 38.38
N VAL A 53 48.27 -19.98 39.48
CA VAL A 53 46.94 -20.20 40.07
C VAL A 53 46.27 -18.90 40.52
N PRO A 54 46.96 -17.93 41.17
CA PRO A 54 46.37 -16.64 41.52
C PRO A 54 45.92 -15.80 40.32
N LEU A 55 46.51 -16.02 39.13
CA LEU A 55 46.11 -15.33 37.89
C LEU A 55 44.89 -16.00 37.22
N ILE A 56 44.77 -17.33 37.35
CA ILE A 56 43.67 -18.12 36.77
C ILE A 56 42.36 -17.89 37.53
N ILE A 57 42.40 -17.72 38.87
CA ILE A 57 41.19 -17.55 39.69
C ILE A 57 40.36 -16.31 39.25
N PRO A 58 40.91 -15.09 39.11
CA PRO A 58 40.17 -13.93 38.61
C PRO A 58 39.60 -14.12 37.19
N LEU A 59 40.31 -14.85 36.32
CA LEU A 59 39.81 -15.17 34.98
C LEU A 59 38.60 -16.10 35.03
N LEU A 60 38.64 -17.14 35.87
CA LEU A 60 37.49 -18.02 36.12
C LEU A 60 36.33 -17.25 36.77
N GLU A 61 36.59 -16.29 37.66
CA GLU A 61 35.54 -15.42 38.19
C GLU A 61 34.90 -14.52 37.13
N LYS A 62 35.71 -13.91 36.25
CA LYS A 62 35.22 -13.08 35.15
C LYS A 62 34.36 -13.92 34.20
N GLN A 63 34.81 -15.11 33.82
CA GLN A 63 34.02 -16.01 32.98
C GLN A 63 32.73 -16.46 33.68
N HIS A 64 32.78 -16.84 34.96
CA HIS A 64 31.58 -17.16 35.74
C HIS A 64 30.57 -16.00 35.74
N ARG A 65 31.01 -14.76 35.98
CA ARG A 65 30.12 -13.57 35.95
C ARG A 65 29.51 -13.37 34.56
N ASN A 66 30.31 -13.49 33.50
CA ASN A 66 29.86 -13.35 32.11
C ASN A 66 28.83 -14.43 31.74
N THR A 67 29.11 -15.70 31.98
CA THR A 67 28.18 -16.82 31.72
C THR A 67 26.90 -16.69 32.55
N THR A 68 26.98 -16.22 33.79
CA THR A 68 25.78 -15.92 34.62
C THR A 68 24.98 -14.71 34.12
N SER A 69 25.60 -13.74 33.44
CA SER A 69 24.87 -12.65 32.76
C SER A 69 24.10 -13.20 31.56
N LYS A 70 24.81 -13.87 30.64
CA LYS A 70 24.22 -14.51 29.44
C LYS A 70 23.10 -15.50 29.78
N LEU A 71 23.25 -16.27 30.86
CA LEU A 71 22.21 -17.19 31.31
C LEU A 71 20.95 -16.45 31.79
N ARG A 72 21.11 -15.29 32.44
CA ARG A 72 19.98 -14.43 32.85
C ARG A 72 19.34 -13.75 31.66
N GLU A 73 20.13 -13.25 30.72
CA GLU A 73 19.66 -12.66 29.45
C GLU A 73 18.80 -13.69 28.67
N ILE A 74 19.33 -14.89 28.40
CA ILE A 74 18.56 -15.96 27.72
C ILE A 74 17.35 -16.40 28.55
N SER A 75 17.43 -16.42 29.88
CA SER A 75 16.27 -16.77 30.72
C SER A 75 15.19 -15.69 30.72
N HIS A 76 15.57 -14.41 30.59
CA HIS A 76 14.63 -13.31 30.39
C HIS A 76 13.97 -13.40 29.02
N GLU A 77 14.74 -13.61 27.96
CA GLU A 77 14.26 -13.81 26.60
C GLU A 77 13.25 -14.98 26.54
N LEU A 78 13.56 -16.11 27.18
CA LEU A 78 12.64 -17.26 27.30
C LEU A 78 11.36 -16.97 28.11
N SER A 79 11.40 -15.99 29.02
CA SER A 79 10.23 -15.48 29.77
C SER A 79 9.44 -14.40 29.03
N ASP A 80 10.01 -13.86 27.96
CA ASP A 80 9.39 -12.89 27.05
C ASP A 80 8.70 -13.55 25.85
N LEU A 81 8.87 -14.87 25.72
CA LEU A 81 8.09 -15.78 24.87
C LEU A 81 6.85 -16.36 25.57
N ASP A 82 6.40 -15.71 26.65
CA ASP A 82 5.11 -16.04 27.26
C ASP A 82 3.96 -15.62 26.33
N GLU A 83 2.89 -16.42 26.31
CA GLU A 83 1.77 -16.25 25.38
C GLU A 83 1.11 -14.86 25.56
N THR A 84 0.94 -14.44 26.82
CA THR A 84 0.33 -13.14 27.17
C THR A 84 1.13 -11.98 26.58
N LYS A 85 2.45 -11.94 26.85
CA LYS A 85 3.38 -10.92 26.34
C LYS A 85 3.50 -10.94 24.81
N LEU A 86 3.41 -12.11 24.17
CA LEU A 86 3.43 -12.21 22.71
C LEU A 86 2.16 -11.61 22.10
N LYS A 87 0.99 -11.88 22.68
CA LYS A 87 -0.29 -11.25 22.27
C LYS A 87 -0.23 -9.72 22.45
N GLU A 88 0.24 -9.23 23.59
CA GLU A 88 0.45 -7.79 23.84
C GLU A 88 1.41 -7.14 22.80
N LYS A 89 2.55 -7.78 22.51
CA LYS A 89 3.53 -7.27 21.52
C LYS A 89 2.95 -7.19 20.10
N ALA A 90 2.15 -8.18 19.69
CA ALA A 90 1.52 -8.16 18.37
C ALA A 90 0.33 -7.18 18.28
N GLN A 91 -0.44 -7.00 19.37
CA GLN A 91 -1.44 -5.94 19.44
C GLN A 91 -0.80 -4.54 19.33
N LEU A 92 0.32 -4.32 20.03
CA LEU A 92 1.10 -3.07 19.92
C LEU A 92 1.63 -2.86 18.50
N PHE A 93 2.29 -3.86 17.90
CA PHE A 93 2.74 -3.82 16.49
C PHE A 93 1.60 -3.40 15.56
N HIS A 94 0.45 -4.03 15.72
CA HIS A 94 -0.72 -3.84 14.89
C HIS A 94 -1.27 -2.41 15.00
N ASP A 95 -1.46 -1.90 16.22
CA ASP A 95 -1.95 -0.54 16.44
C ASP A 95 -0.93 0.54 16.02
N THR A 96 0.39 0.30 16.22
CA THR A 96 1.42 1.20 15.67
C THR A 96 1.42 1.16 14.14
N PHE A 97 1.33 -0.02 13.50
CA PHE A 97 1.25 -0.18 12.05
C PHE A 97 0.05 0.56 11.44
N LEU A 98 -1.14 0.39 12.02
CA LEU A 98 -2.35 1.12 11.62
C LEU A 98 -2.18 2.64 11.78
N THR A 99 -1.52 3.08 12.86
CA THR A 99 -1.24 4.50 13.08
C THR A 99 -0.33 5.06 11.98
N LYS A 100 0.74 4.35 11.61
CA LYS A 100 1.61 4.76 10.48
C LYS A 100 0.84 4.78 9.15
N LEU A 101 0.04 3.75 8.89
CA LEU A 101 -0.79 3.66 7.69
C LEU A 101 -1.77 4.85 7.58
N SER A 102 -2.45 5.21 8.69
CA SER A 102 -3.36 6.36 8.74
C SER A 102 -2.66 7.68 8.42
N LEU A 103 -1.42 7.87 8.91
CA LEU A 103 -0.61 9.06 8.62
C LEU A 103 -0.24 9.15 7.13
N LEU A 104 0.09 8.02 6.49
CA LEU A 104 0.40 7.96 5.06
C LEU A 104 -0.83 8.23 4.18
N LEU A 105 -2.00 7.72 4.56
CA LEU A 105 -3.26 7.98 3.87
C LEU A 105 -3.71 9.44 4.01
N LYS A 106 -3.50 10.06 5.17
CA LYS A 106 -3.76 11.50 5.42
C LYS A 106 -2.77 12.44 4.70
N GLY A 107 -1.73 11.90 4.05
CA GLY A 107 -0.73 12.70 3.33
C GLY A 107 0.30 13.39 4.24
N MET A 108 0.52 12.89 5.45
CA MET A 108 1.50 13.45 6.38
C MET A 108 2.93 13.16 5.92
N VAL A 109 3.84 14.12 6.08
CA VAL A 109 5.26 13.99 5.69
C VAL A 109 6.05 13.22 6.75
N VAL A 110 5.77 11.90 6.84
CA VAL A 110 6.39 11.00 7.83
C VAL A 110 7.57 10.19 7.27
N ALA A 111 7.54 9.88 5.97
CA ALA A 111 8.56 9.11 5.28
C ALA A 111 9.35 9.97 4.26
N PRO A 112 10.65 9.69 4.03
CA PRO A 112 11.48 10.45 3.10
C PRO A 112 11.01 10.27 1.65
N PRO A 113 10.59 11.35 0.95
CA PRO A 113 10.10 11.27 -0.42
C PRO A 113 11.12 10.74 -1.43
N ASP A 114 12.42 10.95 -1.19
CA ASP A 114 13.49 10.47 -2.09
C ASP A 114 13.57 8.95 -2.16
N LYS A 115 13.26 8.25 -1.06
CA LYS A 115 13.28 6.79 -0.97
C LYS A 115 11.96 6.14 -1.41
N PHE A 116 10.82 6.73 -1.04
CA PHE A 116 9.49 6.09 -1.22
C PHE A 116 8.55 6.82 -2.16
N GLY A 117 8.84 8.08 -2.50
CA GLY A 117 8.01 8.87 -3.40
C GLY A 117 8.32 8.63 -4.87
N GLU A 118 7.27 8.52 -5.67
CA GLU A 118 7.33 8.33 -7.12
C GLU A 118 6.93 9.60 -7.86
N THR A 119 7.50 9.79 -9.05
CA THR A 119 7.02 10.78 -10.03
C THR A 119 5.90 10.15 -10.87
N LEU A 120 5.11 10.97 -11.56
CA LEU A 120 4.04 10.51 -12.46
C LEU A 120 4.53 9.48 -13.48
N VAL A 121 5.78 9.59 -13.94
CA VAL A 121 6.39 8.65 -14.89
C VAL A 121 6.59 7.27 -14.26
N ASN A 122 7.14 7.22 -13.04
CA ASN A 122 7.35 5.96 -12.33
C ASN A 122 6.00 5.28 -12.03
N GLU A 123 5.00 6.07 -11.62
CA GLU A 123 3.64 5.59 -11.43
C GLU A 123 3.10 4.97 -12.72
N ARG A 124 3.16 5.69 -13.84
CA ARG A 124 2.68 5.23 -15.15
C ARG A 124 3.29 3.90 -15.61
N ILE A 125 4.56 3.67 -15.28
CA ILE A 125 5.29 2.44 -15.60
C ILE A 125 4.82 1.29 -14.69
N ASN A 126 4.78 1.51 -13.37
CA ASN A 126 4.57 0.43 -12.40
C ASN A 126 3.09 0.13 -12.11
N GLY A 127 2.26 1.16 -12.11
CA GLY A 127 0.84 1.13 -11.75
C GLY A 127 -0.08 1.51 -12.91
N GLY A 128 0.35 1.31 -14.15
CA GLY A 128 -0.46 1.50 -15.37
C GLY A 128 -0.62 2.95 -15.83
N THR A 129 -1.05 3.15 -17.07
CA THR A 129 -1.37 4.46 -17.66
C THR A 129 -2.83 4.49 -18.06
N PHE A 130 -3.49 5.64 -17.94
CA PHE A 130 -4.83 5.83 -18.49
C PHE A 130 -4.76 5.97 -20.02
N THR A 131 -5.26 4.98 -20.74
CA THR A 131 -5.23 4.89 -22.20
C THR A 131 -6.61 4.47 -22.72
N GLY A 132 -7.26 5.37 -23.46
CA GLY A 132 -8.45 5.03 -24.25
C GLY A 132 -8.09 4.41 -25.60
N SER A 133 -9.10 4.19 -26.44
CA SER A 133 -8.99 3.61 -27.79
C SER A 133 -7.99 4.30 -28.74
N GLU A 134 -7.76 5.60 -28.55
CA GLU A 134 -6.91 6.45 -29.41
C GLU A 134 -5.42 6.50 -28.99
N ASN A 135 -4.97 5.67 -28.04
CA ASN A 135 -3.60 5.71 -27.47
C ASN A 135 -3.15 7.09 -26.93
N PHE A 136 -4.09 8.01 -26.66
CA PHE A 136 -3.79 9.35 -26.18
C PHE A 136 -3.22 9.30 -24.75
N GLN A 137 -1.92 9.58 -24.61
CA GLN A 137 -1.27 9.74 -23.31
C GLN A 137 -1.17 11.23 -22.95
N LEU A 138 -1.74 11.61 -21.80
CA LEU A 138 -1.69 13.00 -21.32
C LEU A 138 -0.24 13.44 -21.08
N PRO A 139 0.24 14.57 -21.66
CA PRO A 139 1.60 15.04 -21.45
C PRO A 139 1.90 15.31 -19.97
N ASN A 140 3.07 14.87 -19.48
CA ASN A 140 3.47 15.04 -18.07
C ASN A 140 3.39 16.49 -17.57
N LYS A 141 3.54 17.48 -18.47
CA LYS A 141 3.46 18.91 -18.17
C LYS A 141 2.05 19.42 -17.84
N MET A 142 0.99 18.69 -18.22
CA MET A 142 -0.39 19.05 -17.86
C MET A 142 -0.78 18.62 -16.45
N MET A 143 -0.04 17.72 -15.82
CA MET A 143 -0.33 17.24 -14.48
C MET A 143 0.34 18.11 -13.40
N PRO A 144 -0.43 18.76 -12.51
CA PRO A 144 0.12 19.40 -11.33
C PRO A 144 0.98 18.41 -10.54
N ASN A 145 2.13 18.87 -10.06
CA ASN A 145 3.07 18.09 -9.26
C ASN A 145 3.57 16.79 -9.96
N GLY A 146 3.47 16.65 -11.29
CA GLY A 146 3.85 15.43 -12.01
C GLY A 146 5.34 15.03 -11.84
N GLY A 147 6.22 16.03 -11.70
CA GLY A 147 7.65 15.82 -11.41
C GLY A 147 7.99 15.61 -9.93
N MET A 148 7.05 15.80 -9.00
CA MET A 148 7.31 15.65 -7.56
C MET A 148 7.22 14.18 -7.14
N ARG A 149 8.05 13.79 -6.17
CA ARG A 149 8.02 12.45 -5.55
C ARG A 149 6.92 12.39 -4.50
N LEU A 150 5.82 11.68 -4.77
CA LEU A 150 4.67 11.53 -3.88
C LEU A 150 4.44 10.07 -3.48
N TYR A 151 3.78 9.86 -2.35
CA TYR A 151 3.33 8.56 -1.85
C TYR A 151 1.98 8.71 -1.11
N GLY A 152 1.31 7.58 -0.85
CA GLY A 152 0.08 7.54 -0.06
C GLY A 152 -1.03 8.46 -0.57
N GLY A 153 -1.69 9.21 0.33
CA GLY A 153 -2.83 10.07 -0.01
C GLY A 153 -2.54 11.10 -1.12
N ALA A 154 -1.36 11.71 -1.11
CA ALA A 154 -0.96 12.67 -2.14
C ALA A 154 -0.82 12.02 -3.54
N GLN A 155 -0.31 10.78 -3.58
CA GLN A 155 -0.20 9.97 -4.79
C GLN A 155 -1.60 9.48 -5.26
N TYR A 156 -2.49 9.08 -4.34
CA TYR A 156 -3.89 8.75 -4.64
C TYR A 156 -4.62 9.94 -5.31
N HIS A 157 -4.51 11.14 -4.74
CA HIS A 157 -5.13 12.33 -5.32
C HIS A 157 -4.56 12.70 -6.71
N ARG A 158 -3.25 12.52 -6.94
CA ARG A 158 -2.65 12.72 -8.27
C ARG A 158 -3.22 11.76 -9.31
N ALA A 159 -3.38 10.48 -8.97
CA ALA A 159 -3.99 9.50 -9.86
C ALA A 159 -5.46 9.83 -10.18
N MET A 160 -6.26 10.25 -9.19
CA MET A 160 -7.65 10.66 -9.41
C MET A 160 -7.76 11.93 -10.27
N ALA A 161 -6.85 12.90 -10.10
CA ALA A 161 -6.77 14.08 -10.94
C ALA A 161 -6.36 13.75 -12.39
N GLU A 162 -5.45 12.78 -12.58
CA GLU A 162 -5.04 12.28 -13.89
C GLU A 162 -6.21 11.61 -14.62
N PHE A 163 -6.92 10.71 -13.94
CA PHE A 163 -8.15 10.07 -14.44
C PHE A 163 -9.17 11.12 -14.89
N ARG A 164 -9.46 12.13 -14.05
CA ARG A 164 -10.44 13.17 -14.37
C ARG A 164 -10.03 13.98 -15.62
N LEU A 165 -8.75 14.28 -15.79
CA LEU A 165 -8.25 15.01 -16.95
C LEU A 165 -8.26 14.17 -18.23
N VAL A 166 -7.89 12.89 -18.17
CA VAL A 166 -7.88 11.98 -19.34
C VAL A 166 -9.30 11.66 -19.80
N VAL A 167 -10.15 11.18 -18.88
CA VAL A 167 -11.55 10.86 -19.20
C VAL A 167 -12.29 12.15 -19.58
N GLY A 168 -12.13 13.26 -18.86
CA GLY A 168 -12.72 14.55 -19.21
C GLY A 168 -12.31 15.08 -20.59
N SER A 169 -11.09 14.81 -21.04
CA SER A 169 -10.62 15.16 -22.40
C SER A 169 -11.09 14.19 -23.49
N THR A 170 -11.63 13.02 -23.12
CA THR A 170 -12.09 12.01 -24.07
C THR A 170 -13.32 12.52 -24.84
N ARG A 171 -13.28 12.34 -26.16
CA ARG A 171 -14.32 12.70 -27.12
C ARG A 171 -15.16 11.47 -27.45
N CYS A 172 -16.37 11.67 -27.97
CA CYS A 172 -17.14 10.58 -28.55
C CYS A 172 -16.33 9.97 -29.72
N PRO A 173 -16.12 8.64 -29.78
CA PRO A 173 -15.46 8.00 -30.91
C PRO A 173 -16.21 8.29 -32.23
N PRO A 174 -15.54 8.19 -33.39
CA PRO A 174 -16.20 8.46 -34.67
C PRO A 174 -17.45 7.61 -34.86
N ILE A 175 -18.51 8.25 -35.35
CA ILE A 175 -19.80 7.62 -35.66
C ILE A 175 -19.87 7.46 -37.18
N THR A 176 -20.02 6.23 -37.64
CA THR A 176 -20.12 5.91 -39.06
C THR A 176 -21.58 5.99 -39.54
N ARG A 177 -21.77 6.14 -40.85
CA ARG A 177 -23.11 6.09 -41.46
C ARG A 177 -23.76 4.71 -41.29
N ASP A 178 -22.96 3.65 -41.33
CA ASP A 178 -23.40 2.27 -41.12
C ASP A 178 -23.97 2.07 -39.71
N GLU A 179 -23.28 2.56 -38.67
CA GLU A 179 -23.78 2.55 -37.29
C GLU A 179 -25.11 3.31 -37.14
N ILE A 180 -25.28 4.44 -37.84
CA ILE A 180 -26.54 5.19 -37.85
C ILE A 180 -27.65 4.37 -38.50
N VAL A 181 -27.42 3.84 -39.71
CA VAL A 181 -28.42 3.04 -40.45
C VAL A 181 -28.81 1.77 -39.68
N ASN A 182 -27.85 1.08 -39.08
CA ASN A 182 -28.09 -0.13 -38.29
C ASN A 182 -28.82 0.15 -36.96
N ALA A 183 -28.63 1.33 -36.35
CA ALA A 183 -29.39 1.75 -35.18
C ALA A 183 -30.79 2.32 -35.53
N CYS A 184 -31.01 2.74 -36.77
CA CYS A 184 -32.30 3.16 -37.33
C CYS A 184 -33.24 1.98 -37.63
N GLY A 185 -33.47 1.11 -36.65
CA GLY A 185 -34.43 0.00 -36.74
C GLY A 185 -35.90 0.45 -36.80
N VAL A 186 -36.80 -0.52 -37.00
CA VAL A 186 -38.27 -0.32 -37.00
C VAL A 186 -38.80 -0.45 -35.56
N GLU A 187 -39.79 0.38 -35.19
CA GLU A 187 -40.50 0.24 -33.91
C GLU A 187 -41.87 -0.42 -34.11
N ASP A 188 -42.32 -1.24 -33.15
CA ASP A 188 -43.56 -2.05 -33.24
C ASP A 188 -44.86 -1.24 -33.43
N ILE A 189 -44.79 0.08 -33.26
CA ILE A 189 -45.95 0.99 -33.21
C ILE A 189 -45.98 1.91 -34.44
N HIS A 190 -44.83 2.21 -35.07
CA HIS A 190 -44.72 3.24 -36.12
C HIS A 190 -43.73 2.86 -37.23
N ASP A 191 -44.19 3.02 -38.48
CA ASP A 191 -43.43 2.86 -39.74
C ASP A 191 -42.51 4.06 -40.03
N GLY A 192 -41.75 4.50 -39.01
CA GLY A 192 -40.90 5.69 -39.05
C GLY A 192 -39.67 5.57 -38.16
N THR A 193 -38.55 6.13 -38.62
CA THR A 193 -37.25 6.00 -37.94
C THR A 193 -37.14 6.95 -36.75
N ASN A 194 -37.18 6.43 -35.53
CA ASN A 194 -36.99 7.22 -34.31
C ASN A 194 -35.51 7.63 -34.12
N TYR A 195 -35.15 8.83 -34.59
CA TYR A 195 -33.77 9.34 -34.49
C TYR A 195 -33.29 9.58 -33.05
N SER A 196 -34.22 9.81 -32.10
CA SER A 196 -33.86 9.99 -30.69
C SER A 196 -33.39 8.67 -30.08
N ARG A 197 -34.12 7.58 -30.33
CA ARG A 197 -33.74 6.21 -29.98
C ARG A 197 -32.44 5.80 -30.67
N THR A 198 -32.31 6.09 -31.96
CA THR A 198 -31.08 5.85 -32.75
C THR A 198 -29.86 6.48 -32.05
N ALA A 199 -29.97 7.76 -31.68
CA ALA A 199 -28.90 8.48 -31.01
C ALA A 199 -28.59 7.92 -29.61
N CYS A 200 -29.62 7.55 -28.84
CA CYS A 200 -29.43 6.90 -27.54
C CYS A 200 -28.65 5.59 -27.68
N VAL A 201 -29.05 4.68 -28.59
CA VAL A 201 -28.41 3.37 -28.79
C VAL A 201 -26.91 3.51 -29.12
N ILE A 202 -26.58 4.40 -30.06
CA ILE A 202 -25.18 4.64 -30.47
C ILE A 202 -24.39 5.28 -29.32
N ALA A 203 -24.92 6.32 -28.68
CA ALA A 203 -24.23 7.02 -27.59
C ALA A 203 -23.95 6.08 -26.40
N VAL A 204 -24.91 5.22 -26.07
CA VAL A 204 -24.82 4.18 -25.04
C VAL A 204 -23.71 3.19 -25.34
N ALA A 205 -23.71 2.58 -26.52
CA ALA A 205 -22.69 1.61 -26.91
C ALA A 205 -21.30 2.23 -26.89
N LYS A 206 -21.13 3.38 -27.56
CA LYS A 206 -19.88 4.13 -27.59
C LYS A 206 -19.40 4.54 -26.20
N ALA A 207 -20.31 4.96 -25.31
CA ALA A 207 -19.95 5.37 -23.94
C ALA A 207 -19.48 4.18 -23.10
N ARG A 208 -20.20 3.05 -23.10
CA ARG A 208 -19.80 1.86 -22.35
C ARG A 208 -18.41 1.38 -22.80
N ASP A 209 -18.26 1.13 -24.10
CA ASP A 209 -17.03 0.59 -24.69
C ASP A 209 -15.82 1.56 -24.52
N THR A 210 -16.07 2.87 -24.33
CA THR A 210 -15.03 3.87 -24.03
C THR A 210 -14.69 3.95 -22.54
N PHE A 211 -15.66 3.85 -21.64
CA PHE A 211 -15.48 4.16 -20.21
C PHE A 211 -15.18 2.95 -19.33
N GLU A 212 -15.62 1.75 -19.71
CA GLU A 212 -15.34 0.50 -19.01
C GLU A 212 -13.83 0.24 -18.81
N PRO A 213 -12.95 0.35 -19.84
CA PRO A 213 -11.50 0.16 -19.65
C PRO A 213 -10.85 1.14 -18.67
N PHE A 214 -11.40 2.36 -18.52
CA PHE A 214 -10.89 3.35 -17.58
C PHE A 214 -11.18 2.98 -16.11
N LEU A 215 -12.23 2.19 -15.83
CA LEU A 215 -12.50 1.68 -14.49
C LEU A 215 -11.48 0.63 -14.06
N ASP A 216 -11.10 -0.29 -14.93
CA ASP A 216 -10.03 -1.27 -14.67
C ASP A 216 -8.67 -0.56 -14.49
N GLN A 217 -8.35 0.42 -15.35
CA GLN A 217 -7.12 1.21 -15.24
C GLN A 217 -7.06 2.00 -13.92
N LEU A 218 -8.18 2.61 -13.50
CA LEU A 218 -8.25 3.33 -12.22
C LEU A 218 -8.15 2.38 -11.03
N GLY A 219 -8.87 1.25 -11.06
CA GLY A 219 -8.80 0.21 -10.04
C GLY A 219 -7.38 -0.30 -9.84
N PHE A 220 -6.72 -0.72 -10.93
CA PHE A 220 -5.32 -1.18 -10.92
C PHE A 220 -4.36 -0.10 -10.38
N ARG A 221 -4.52 1.16 -10.82
CA ARG A 221 -3.70 2.29 -10.39
C ARG A 221 -3.82 2.56 -8.90
N LEU A 222 -5.03 2.61 -8.35
CA LEU A 222 -5.25 2.90 -6.93
C LEU A 222 -4.83 1.70 -6.07
N LEU A 223 -5.09 0.47 -6.52
CA LEU A 223 -4.63 -0.76 -5.87
C LEU A 223 -3.10 -0.82 -5.75
N TYR A 224 -2.38 -0.43 -6.80
CA TYR A 224 -0.92 -0.32 -6.79
C TYR A 224 -0.44 0.68 -5.71
N ILE A 225 -1.01 1.88 -5.69
CA ILE A 225 -0.69 2.94 -4.72
C ILE A 225 -0.90 2.46 -3.28
N LEU A 226 -2.00 1.78 -3.02
CA LEU A 226 -2.36 1.29 -1.68
C LEU A 226 -1.43 0.15 -1.24
N LYS A 227 -1.05 -0.77 -2.14
CA LYS A 227 -0.06 -1.83 -1.85
C LYS A 227 1.32 -1.27 -1.49
N ARG A 228 1.73 -0.12 -2.06
CA ARG A 228 3.00 0.55 -1.72
C ARG A 228 3.03 1.10 -0.29
N LEU A 229 1.90 1.25 0.39
CA LEU A 229 1.87 1.71 1.78
C LEU A 229 2.54 0.72 2.73
N ILE A 230 2.47 -0.58 2.45
CA ILE A 230 3.08 -1.65 3.26
C ILE A 230 4.57 -1.40 3.55
N PRO A 231 5.48 -1.33 2.56
CA PRO A 231 6.91 -1.17 2.82
C PRO A 231 7.26 0.19 3.45
N ILE A 232 6.41 1.20 3.25
CA ILE A 232 6.59 2.51 3.89
C ILE A 232 6.23 2.41 5.38
N SER A 233 5.10 1.80 5.73
CA SER A 233 4.70 1.56 7.12
C SER A 233 5.72 0.71 7.87
N VAL A 234 6.22 -0.39 7.27
CA VAL A 234 7.27 -1.23 7.89
C VAL A 234 8.53 -0.42 8.18
N TYR A 235 9.01 0.38 7.22
CA TYR A 235 10.17 1.26 7.44
C TYR A 235 9.95 2.29 8.56
N LEU A 236 8.72 2.80 8.73
CA LEU A 236 8.40 3.74 9.80
C LEU A 236 8.40 3.05 11.18
N LEU A 237 8.05 1.77 11.28
CA LEU A 237 8.13 0.99 12.51
C LEU A 237 9.59 0.69 12.88
N GLU A 238 10.40 0.25 11.90
CA GLU A 238 11.84 0.04 12.08
C GLU A 238 12.56 1.30 12.56
N LYS A 239 12.19 2.47 12.02
CA LYS A 239 12.76 3.77 12.38
C LYS A 239 12.48 4.17 13.83
N ASP A 240 11.31 3.83 14.36
CA ASP A 240 10.90 4.19 15.71
C ASP A 240 11.45 3.22 16.77
N GLY A 241 12.33 2.28 16.38
CA GLY A 241 12.99 1.33 17.27
C GLY A 241 12.18 0.06 17.56
N GLU A 242 11.01 -0.09 16.94
CA GLU A 242 10.19 -1.30 17.07
C GLU A 242 10.77 -2.41 16.16
N HIS A 243 11.83 -3.05 16.62
CA HIS A 243 12.53 -4.12 15.89
C HIS A 243 11.77 -5.46 15.91
N PHE A 244 10.69 -5.56 15.14
CA PHE A 244 9.99 -6.82 14.87
C PHE A 244 10.73 -7.76 13.90
N SER A 245 12.04 -7.57 13.70
CA SER A 245 12.89 -8.44 12.87
C SER A 245 12.91 -9.90 13.34
N SER A 246 12.57 -10.16 14.61
CA SER A 246 12.38 -11.51 15.16
C SER A 246 11.03 -12.15 14.80
N HIS A 247 10.13 -11.41 14.15
CA HIS A 247 8.73 -11.76 13.90
C HIS A 247 8.32 -11.50 12.45
N GLU A 248 9.17 -11.90 11.48
CA GLU A 248 8.85 -11.81 10.04
C GLU A 248 7.50 -12.45 9.67
N VAL A 249 7.11 -13.52 10.37
CA VAL A 249 5.84 -14.24 10.14
C VAL A 249 4.64 -13.33 10.43
N LEU A 250 4.62 -12.65 11.59
CA LEU A 250 3.61 -11.65 11.94
C LEU A 250 3.54 -10.51 10.92
N ILE A 251 4.70 -9.99 10.49
CA ILE A 251 4.75 -8.94 9.45
C ILE A 251 4.11 -9.46 8.16
N ARG A 252 4.53 -10.62 7.65
CA ARG A 252 3.98 -11.23 6.42
C ARG A 252 2.47 -11.47 6.54
N ARG A 253 1.97 -11.95 7.69
CA ARG A 253 0.53 -12.12 7.91
C ARG A 253 -0.24 -10.81 7.76
N VAL A 254 0.19 -9.74 8.44
CA VAL A 254 -0.47 -8.42 8.35
C VAL A 254 -0.38 -7.86 6.91
N GLN A 255 0.72 -8.08 6.20
CA GLN A 255 0.86 -7.70 4.79
C GLN A 255 -0.13 -8.44 3.88
N GLU A 256 -0.30 -9.75 4.07
CA GLU A 256 -1.25 -10.56 3.32
C GLU A 256 -2.71 -10.19 3.63
N ALA A 257 -3.06 -10.03 4.90
CA ALA A 257 -4.40 -9.63 5.33
C ALA A 257 -4.76 -8.24 4.77
N PHE A 258 -3.84 -7.26 4.83
CA PHE A 258 -4.00 -5.97 4.18
C PHE A 258 -4.20 -6.11 2.67
N LYS A 259 -3.35 -6.91 2.00
CA LYS A 259 -3.41 -7.10 0.55
C LYS A 259 -4.77 -7.69 0.13
N ARG A 260 -5.22 -8.76 0.79
CA ARG A 260 -6.53 -9.39 0.55
C ARG A 260 -7.67 -8.40 0.74
N PHE A 261 -7.63 -7.59 1.81
CA PHE A 261 -8.66 -6.59 2.09
C PHE A 261 -8.74 -5.53 0.98
N VAL A 262 -7.59 -4.96 0.57
CA VAL A 262 -7.56 -3.92 -0.46
C VAL A 262 -7.96 -4.48 -1.83
N GLU A 263 -7.55 -5.70 -2.18
CA GLU A 263 -7.96 -6.37 -3.43
C GLU A 263 -9.48 -6.62 -3.47
N SER A 264 -10.07 -7.15 -2.38
CA SER A 264 -11.52 -7.35 -2.27
C SER A 264 -12.32 -6.04 -2.28
N THR A 265 -11.80 -5.01 -1.61
CA THR A 265 -12.44 -3.68 -1.54
C THR A 265 -12.41 -2.98 -2.89
N GLU A 266 -11.28 -3.04 -3.61
CA GLU A 266 -11.15 -2.51 -4.96
C GLU A 266 -12.10 -3.22 -5.94
N GLN A 267 -12.13 -4.56 -5.92
CA GLN A 267 -13.05 -5.33 -6.76
C GLN A 267 -14.52 -4.97 -6.48
N SER A 268 -14.93 -4.86 -5.22
CA SER A 268 -16.30 -4.45 -4.87
C SER A 268 -16.61 -3.01 -5.29
N CYS A 269 -15.65 -2.10 -5.17
CA CYS A 269 -15.79 -0.72 -5.62
C CYS A 269 -15.93 -0.65 -7.15
N ARG A 270 -15.07 -1.36 -7.89
CA ARG A 270 -15.07 -1.40 -9.36
C ARG A 270 -16.37 -1.99 -9.90
N GLN A 271 -16.85 -3.10 -9.31
CA GLN A 271 -18.15 -3.71 -9.65
C GLN A 271 -19.30 -2.72 -9.48
N ARG A 272 -19.33 -1.93 -8.39
CA ARG A 272 -20.34 -0.88 -8.20
C ARG A 272 -20.23 0.23 -9.25
N CYS A 273 -19.04 0.59 -9.72
CA CYS A 273 -18.88 1.56 -10.80
C CYS A 273 -19.35 1.02 -12.15
N MET A 274 -19.10 -0.27 -12.43
CA MET A 274 -19.63 -0.97 -13.60
C MET A 274 -21.16 -1.01 -13.60
N GLU A 275 -21.78 -1.36 -12.47
CA GLU A 275 -23.25 -1.36 -12.32
C GLU A 275 -23.88 0.03 -12.57
N ASP A 276 -23.23 1.12 -12.16
CA ASP A 276 -23.68 2.48 -12.47
C ASP A 276 -23.51 2.83 -13.95
N LEU A 277 -22.41 2.42 -14.57
CA LEU A 277 -22.17 2.63 -16.00
C LEU A 277 -23.22 1.85 -16.82
N GLU A 278 -23.48 0.59 -16.49
CA GLU A 278 -24.55 -0.22 -17.07
C GLU A 278 -25.94 0.38 -16.84
N SER A 279 -26.24 0.86 -15.64
CA SER A 279 -27.53 1.49 -15.31
C SER A 279 -27.75 2.78 -16.11
N THR A 280 -26.76 3.67 -16.13
CA THR A 280 -26.76 4.93 -16.88
C THR A 280 -26.91 4.69 -18.38
N THR A 281 -26.30 3.62 -18.89
CA THR A 281 -26.37 3.25 -20.30
C THR A 281 -27.63 2.44 -20.66
N ARG A 282 -28.30 1.79 -19.70
CA ARG A 282 -29.56 1.07 -19.93
C ARG A 282 -30.78 1.99 -20.09
N TYR A 283 -30.83 3.09 -19.34
CA TYR A 283 -31.96 4.04 -19.38
C TYR A 283 -31.48 5.49 -19.48
N VAL A 284 -31.30 5.98 -20.72
CA VAL A 284 -30.92 7.37 -20.98
C VAL A 284 -32.07 8.31 -20.58
N THR A 285 -31.92 8.98 -19.45
CA THR A 285 -32.86 10.02 -18.99
C THR A 285 -32.39 11.40 -19.45
N TRP A 286 -33.25 12.10 -20.21
CA TRP A 286 -32.95 13.45 -20.73
C TRP A 286 -32.71 14.49 -19.62
N SER A 287 -33.23 14.26 -18.41
CA SER A 287 -33.00 15.07 -17.22
C SER A 287 -31.53 15.09 -16.75
N LEU A 288 -30.73 14.07 -17.05
CA LEU A 288 -29.29 14.05 -16.77
C LEU A 288 -28.50 15.12 -17.55
N HIS A 289 -29.07 15.62 -18.65
CA HIS A 289 -28.38 16.42 -19.68
C HIS A 289 -28.65 17.95 -19.56
N ASN A 290 -29.26 18.40 -18.46
CA ASN A 290 -29.89 19.71 -18.37
C ASN A 290 -28.93 20.90 -18.59
N LYS A 291 -27.65 20.77 -18.22
CA LYS A 291 -26.62 21.82 -18.41
C LYS A 291 -26.35 22.16 -19.88
N ASN A 292 -26.56 21.22 -20.80
CA ASN A 292 -26.12 21.35 -22.19
C ASN A 292 -27.29 21.55 -23.17
N ARG A 293 -28.54 21.64 -22.67
CA ARG A 293 -29.76 21.82 -23.47
C ARG A 293 -29.75 23.11 -24.30
N ALA A 294 -29.09 24.17 -23.85
CA ALA A 294 -28.94 25.42 -24.61
C ALA A 294 -28.13 25.24 -25.91
N GLY A 295 -27.07 24.43 -25.90
CA GLY A 295 -26.29 24.12 -27.11
C GLY A 295 -27.09 23.32 -28.13
N LEU A 296 -27.90 22.35 -27.67
CA LEU A 296 -28.80 21.60 -28.55
C LEU A 296 -29.92 22.49 -29.12
N ARG A 297 -30.45 23.44 -28.33
CA ARG A 297 -31.43 24.43 -28.83
C ARG A 297 -30.84 25.28 -29.96
N HIS A 298 -29.68 25.91 -29.75
CA HIS A 298 -29.00 26.68 -30.81
C HIS A 298 -28.65 25.84 -32.04
N PHE A 299 -28.30 24.55 -31.87
CA PHE A 299 -28.09 23.65 -33.00
C PHE A 299 -29.39 23.42 -33.76
N LEU A 300 -30.50 23.09 -33.09
CA LEU A 300 -31.82 22.87 -33.72
C LEU A 300 -32.35 24.13 -34.40
N ASP A 301 -32.22 25.31 -33.77
CA ASP A 301 -32.63 26.59 -34.34
C ASP A 301 -31.92 26.86 -35.68
N SER A 302 -30.67 26.39 -35.85
CA SER A 302 -29.92 26.52 -37.11
C SER A 302 -30.45 25.64 -38.25
N PHE A 303 -31.26 24.61 -37.98
CA PHE A 303 -31.97 23.83 -39.00
C PHE A 303 -33.30 24.46 -39.42
N VAL A 304 -33.90 25.31 -38.57
CA VAL A 304 -35.16 26.03 -38.86
C VAL A 304 -34.89 27.33 -39.64
N ALA A 305 -33.73 27.95 -39.43
CA ALA A 305 -33.31 29.19 -40.08
C ALA A 305 -33.31 29.24 -41.64
N PRO A 306 -33.21 28.13 -42.42
CA PRO A 306 -33.22 28.20 -43.89
C PRO A 306 -34.59 28.52 -44.51
N GLU A 307 -35.71 28.13 -43.88
CA GLU A 307 -37.03 28.14 -44.54
C GLU A 307 -37.81 29.47 -44.43
N GLN A 308 -37.32 30.45 -43.65
CA GLN A 308 -37.98 31.77 -43.51
C GLN A 308 -37.46 32.86 -44.45
N LEU A 309 -36.53 32.54 -45.37
CA LEU A 309 -35.95 33.50 -46.32
C LEU A 309 -36.44 33.32 -47.77
N SER A 310 -37.39 32.41 -48.03
CA SER A 310 -37.86 32.07 -49.37
C SER A 310 -39.37 32.30 -49.61
N VAL A 311 -40.01 33.16 -48.82
CA VAL A 311 -41.33 33.74 -49.14
C VAL A 311 -41.33 35.22 -48.73
N ASN A 312 -41.90 36.10 -49.56
CA ASN A 312 -41.96 37.56 -49.44
C ASN A 312 -40.68 38.34 -49.85
N THR A 313 -40.45 38.42 -51.17
CA THR A 313 -39.63 39.50 -51.78
C THR A 313 -40.37 40.18 -52.92
N LEU A 314 -41.62 40.59 -52.68
CA LEU A 314 -42.37 41.53 -53.54
C LEU A 314 -43.19 42.47 -52.65
N ASN A 315 -43.13 43.78 -52.96
CA ASN A 315 -43.75 44.92 -52.27
C ASN A 315 -43.18 45.18 -50.85
N GLU A 316 -42.79 46.39 -50.44
CA GLU A 316 -42.79 47.72 -51.07
C GLU A 316 -41.52 48.51 -50.67
N ARG A 317 -41.12 49.50 -51.47
CA ARG A 317 -40.10 50.52 -51.14
C ARG A 317 -40.78 51.87 -50.89
N PHE A 318 -40.13 52.74 -50.12
CA PHE A 318 -40.56 54.11 -49.70
C PHE A 318 -41.66 54.11 -48.62
N SER A 319 -41.66 54.91 -47.54
CA SER A 319 -40.75 55.94 -46.98
C SER A 319 -40.91 55.90 -45.43
N GLY A 320 -39.98 56.28 -44.55
CA GLY A 320 -39.43 57.62 -44.33
C GLY A 320 -39.09 57.81 -42.83
N LEU A 321 -38.27 58.81 -42.48
CA LEU A 321 -37.80 59.08 -41.11
C LEU A 321 -38.84 59.82 -40.24
N ASN A 322 -38.98 59.47 -38.95
CA ASN A 322 -38.62 60.35 -37.80
C ASN A 322 -39.06 59.82 -36.41
N ASP A 323 -38.08 59.72 -35.52
CA ASP A 323 -37.94 60.46 -34.25
C ASP A 323 -39.05 60.57 -33.16
N ASN A 324 -38.66 60.12 -31.96
CA ASN A 324 -38.79 60.77 -30.64
C ASN A 324 -40.11 60.87 -29.82
N LYS A 325 -40.01 60.32 -28.58
CA LYS A 325 -40.40 60.86 -27.25
C LYS A 325 -41.87 60.89 -26.72
N GLN A 326 -42.04 60.08 -25.67
CA GLN A 326 -42.46 60.43 -24.28
C GLN A 326 -43.90 60.88 -23.89
N ASP A 327 -44.30 60.26 -22.75
CA ASP A 327 -44.98 60.81 -21.57
C ASP A 327 -46.53 60.94 -21.49
N LYS A 328 -47.10 60.13 -20.57
CA LYS A 328 -48.11 60.46 -19.51
C LYS A 328 -49.56 60.82 -19.92
N ALA A 329 -50.60 60.67 -19.08
CA ALA A 329 -50.87 59.81 -17.91
C ALA A 329 -52.35 59.99 -17.44
N LYS A 330 -52.83 59.09 -16.55
CA LYS A 330 -54.02 59.18 -15.65
C LYS A 330 -55.44 59.02 -16.23
N GLY A 331 -56.28 58.25 -15.51
CA GLY A 331 -57.75 58.20 -15.65
C GLY A 331 -58.44 57.01 -14.96
N ASP A 332 -58.76 57.16 -13.66
CA ASP A 332 -59.63 56.31 -12.82
C ASP A 332 -61.09 56.18 -13.35
N SER A 333 -62.00 55.26 -12.95
CA SER A 333 -62.01 54.13 -11.99
C SER A 333 -63.29 53.25 -12.17
N LYS A 334 -63.25 51.94 -11.80
CA LYS A 334 -64.39 51.02 -11.45
C LYS A 334 -65.48 50.78 -12.53
N SER A 335 -66.17 49.64 -12.68
CA SER A 335 -66.15 48.26 -12.15
C SER A 335 -67.28 47.48 -12.91
N ASN A 336 -67.46 46.15 -12.93
CA ASN A 336 -66.91 45.03 -12.16
C ASN A 336 -67.19 43.71 -12.91
N HIS A 337 -66.23 42.75 -13.03
CA HIS A 337 -66.45 41.28 -13.02
C HIS A 337 -65.17 40.49 -13.37
N SER A 338 -64.82 39.55 -12.50
CA SER A 338 -63.97 38.36 -12.70
C SER A 338 -64.80 37.14 -12.22
N PRO A 339 -64.54 35.87 -12.61
CA PRO A 339 -63.25 35.14 -12.72
C PRO A 339 -62.95 34.66 -14.16
N ASP A 340 -61.81 34.07 -14.54
CA ASP A 340 -60.50 33.80 -13.90
C ASP A 340 -59.45 33.83 -15.04
N THR A 341 -58.18 34.14 -14.76
CA THR A 341 -57.10 34.01 -15.77
C THR A 341 -55.84 33.43 -15.18
N ASN A 342 -55.71 32.10 -15.25
CA ASN A 342 -54.44 31.39 -15.15
C ASN A 342 -53.96 31.02 -16.55
N SER A 343 -53.24 31.94 -17.21
CA SER A 343 -52.41 31.60 -18.38
C SER A 343 -50.94 31.59 -17.96
N SER A 344 -50.45 30.38 -17.65
CA SER A 344 -49.07 30.14 -17.23
C SER A 344 -48.06 30.40 -18.35
N THR A 345 -46.88 30.88 -17.97
CA THR A 345 -45.77 31.24 -18.86
C THR A 345 -45.02 30.00 -19.39
N ALA A 346 -45.73 29.03 -19.96
CA ALA A 346 -45.26 27.68 -20.29
C ALA A 346 -45.07 27.41 -21.81
N MET A 347 -45.05 28.45 -22.64
CA MET A 347 -45.04 28.35 -24.11
C MET A 347 -43.69 28.12 -24.84
N PRO A 348 -42.48 28.29 -24.24
CA PRO A 348 -41.23 28.01 -24.96
C PRO A 348 -40.87 26.52 -25.02
N GLU A 349 -41.37 25.69 -24.11
CA GLU A 349 -40.84 24.34 -23.92
C GLU A 349 -41.54 23.28 -24.78
N THR A 350 -42.84 23.42 -24.99
CA THR A 350 -43.66 22.57 -25.88
C THR A 350 -43.17 22.64 -27.31
N ARG A 351 -42.99 23.85 -27.87
CA ARG A 351 -42.56 24.05 -29.27
C ARG A 351 -41.29 23.29 -29.67
N LEU A 352 -40.35 23.09 -28.75
CA LEU A 352 -39.10 22.39 -29.05
C LEU A 352 -39.26 20.86 -29.00
N VAL A 353 -40.21 20.36 -28.21
CA VAL A 353 -40.64 18.96 -28.22
C VAL A 353 -41.47 18.69 -29.48
N ASP A 354 -42.41 19.58 -29.81
CA ASP A 354 -43.23 19.49 -31.04
C ASP A 354 -42.37 19.57 -32.33
N LEU A 355 -41.32 20.40 -32.35
CA LEU A 355 -40.35 20.48 -33.46
C LEU A 355 -39.44 19.24 -33.55
N LEU A 356 -39.08 18.66 -32.41
CA LEU A 356 -38.41 17.38 -32.38
C LEU A 356 -39.36 16.32 -32.94
N ASP A 357 -40.52 16.08 -32.34
CA ASP A 357 -41.47 15.06 -32.78
C ASP A 357 -41.85 15.18 -34.26
N SER A 358 -42.12 16.39 -34.77
CA SER A 358 -42.41 16.59 -36.21
C SER A 358 -41.22 16.33 -37.15
N THR A 359 -39.97 16.43 -36.67
CA THR A 359 -38.76 16.11 -37.44
C THR A 359 -38.28 14.66 -37.22
N LEU A 360 -38.62 14.08 -36.06
CA LEU A 360 -38.17 12.77 -35.57
C LEU A 360 -38.82 11.58 -36.29
N TRP A 361 -39.93 11.77 -37.00
CA TRP A 361 -40.68 10.70 -37.68
C TRP A 361 -40.58 10.78 -39.22
N ASN A 362 -39.36 10.72 -39.77
CA ASN A 362 -39.14 10.75 -41.22
C ASN A 362 -38.78 9.37 -41.81
N ARG A 363 -39.47 8.96 -42.87
CA ARG A 363 -39.32 7.65 -43.55
C ARG A 363 -38.06 7.48 -44.42
N ARG A 364 -37.25 8.53 -44.57
CA ARG A 364 -35.97 8.48 -45.30
C ARG A 364 -34.90 9.20 -44.50
N LEU A 365 -33.74 8.57 -44.36
CA LEU A 365 -32.52 9.23 -43.92
C LEU A 365 -32.09 10.25 -44.97
N VAL A 366 -32.15 11.52 -44.59
CA VAL A 366 -31.68 12.67 -45.37
C VAL A 366 -30.38 13.14 -44.71
N PRO A 367 -29.41 13.73 -45.44
CA PRO A 367 -28.19 14.26 -44.82
C PRO A 367 -28.43 15.28 -43.68
N SER A 368 -29.62 15.87 -43.57
CA SER A 368 -30.05 16.66 -42.40
C SER A 368 -30.36 15.82 -41.17
N SER A 369 -31.05 14.67 -41.30
CA SER A 369 -31.35 13.79 -40.16
C SER A 369 -30.14 13.00 -39.68
N GLU A 370 -29.20 12.66 -40.57
CA GLU A 370 -27.89 12.11 -40.19
C GLU A 370 -27.11 13.07 -39.27
N ARG A 371 -27.10 14.38 -39.59
CA ARG A 371 -26.48 15.42 -38.75
C ARG A 371 -27.20 15.60 -37.41
N LEU A 372 -28.53 15.47 -37.39
CA LEU A 372 -29.31 15.51 -36.16
C LEU A 372 -28.93 14.36 -35.22
N VAL A 373 -28.93 13.11 -35.73
CA VAL A 373 -28.48 11.94 -34.95
C VAL A 373 -27.06 12.16 -34.43
N TYR A 374 -26.12 12.60 -35.29
CA TYR A 374 -24.73 12.87 -34.90
C TYR A 374 -24.63 13.84 -33.71
N ALA A 375 -25.31 14.99 -33.76
CA ALA A 375 -25.29 15.96 -32.67
C ALA A 375 -25.94 15.43 -31.38
N LEU A 376 -27.04 14.67 -31.50
CA LEU A 376 -27.68 14.02 -30.35
C LEU A 376 -26.76 12.96 -29.71
N VAL A 377 -26.04 12.16 -30.49
CA VAL A 377 -25.07 11.17 -29.96
C VAL A 377 -23.97 11.87 -29.17
N HIS A 378 -23.35 12.90 -29.73
CA HIS A 378 -22.31 13.67 -29.05
C HIS A 378 -22.80 14.31 -27.74
N GLN A 379 -24.04 14.82 -27.74
CA GLN A 379 -24.68 15.41 -26.57
C GLN A 379 -24.91 14.38 -25.45
N ILE A 380 -25.46 13.20 -25.80
CA ILE A 380 -25.75 12.13 -24.84
C ILE A 380 -24.44 11.54 -24.30
N PHE A 381 -23.46 11.27 -25.17
CA PHE A 381 -22.14 10.81 -24.76
C PHE A 381 -21.45 11.78 -23.79
N HIS A 382 -21.57 13.10 -24.03
CA HIS A 382 -21.04 14.11 -23.11
C HIS A 382 -21.75 14.07 -21.75
N GLY A 383 -23.08 13.92 -21.71
CA GLY A 383 -23.82 13.78 -20.45
C GLY A 383 -23.44 12.53 -19.66
N ILE A 384 -23.33 11.38 -20.33
CA ILE A 384 -22.86 10.13 -19.72
C ILE A 384 -21.45 10.30 -19.15
N LYS A 385 -20.54 10.95 -19.89
CA LYS A 385 -19.16 11.22 -19.45
C LYS A 385 -19.08 12.03 -18.17
N GLU A 386 -19.81 13.15 -18.10
CA GLU A 386 -19.81 14.02 -16.90
C GLU A 386 -20.41 13.29 -15.69
N HIS A 387 -21.46 12.49 -15.90
CA HIS A 387 -22.03 11.66 -14.84
C HIS A 387 -21.04 10.59 -14.36
N PHE A 388 -20.45 9.82 -15.29
CA PHE A 388 -19.46 8.79 -15.05
C PHE A 388 -18.25 9.29 -14.26
N LEU A 389 -17.73 10.48 -14.60
CA LEU A 389 -16.63 11.12 -13.87
C LEU A 389 -16.97 11.36 -12.40
N VAL A 390 -18.12 12.00 -12.14
CA VAL A 390 -18.54 12.37 -10.79
C VAL A 390 -18.90 11.13 -9.95
N THR A 391 -19.63 10.18 -10.51
CA THR A 391 -20.01 8.95 -9.80
C THR A 391 -18.81 8.06 -9.53
N THR A 392 -17.91 7.86 -10.50
CA THR A 392 -16.70 7.05 -10.31
C THR A 392 -15.79 7.63 -9.24
N GLU A 393 -15.50 8.94 -9.28
CA GLU A 393 -14.67 9.59 -8.26
C GLU A 393 -15.30 9.47 -6.86
N LEU A 394 -16.60 9.76 -6.75
CA LEU A 394 -17.32 9.62 -5.49
C LEU A 394 -17.29 8.18 -4.97
N LYS A 395 -17.49 7.19 -5.86
CA LYS A 395 -17.48 5.77 -5.49
C LYS A 395 -16.11 5.29 -5.04
N PHE A 396 -15.02 5.63 -5.73
CA PHE A 396 -13.68 5.26 -5.27
C PHE A 396 -13.34 5.91 -3.92
N ASN A 397 -13.76 7.15 -3.67
CA ASN A 397 -13.58 7.78 -2.36
C ASN A 397 -14.41 7.09 -1.26
N CYS A 398 -15.70 6.82 -1.50
CA CYS A 398 -16.60 6.25 -0.49
C CYS A 398 -16.53 4.73 -0.31
N PHE A 399 -16.13 3.97 -1.33
CA PHE A 399 -16.13 2.50 -1.35
C PHE A 399 -14.75 1.85 -1.53
N LEU A 400 -13.70 2.61 -1.88
CA LEU A 400 -12.30 2.14 -1.76
C LEU A 400 -11.58 2.84 -0.61
N LEU A 401 -11.47 4.18 -0.63
CA LEU A 401 -10.66 4.91 0.34
C LEU A 401 -11.24 4.85 1.76
N MET A 402 -12.54 5.15 1.95
CA MET A 402 -13.13 5.15 3.31
C MET A 402 -13.11 3.77 4.00
N PRO A 403 -13.42 2.63 3.35
CA PRO A 403 -13.27 1.31 3.98
C PRO A 403 -11.83 1.00 4.43
N ILE A 404 -10.81 1.51 3.74
CA ILE A 404 -9.40 1.37 4.13
C ILE A 404 -9.05 2.24 5.35
N VAL A 405 -9.73 3.37 5.54
CA VAL A 405 -9.56 4.22 6.73
C VAL A 405 -10.33 3.66 7.94
N ASP A 406 -11.58 3.23 7.73
CA ASP A 406 -12.53 2.96 8.82
C ASP A 406 -12.68 1.46 9.17
N LYS A 407 -12.67 0.56 8.17
CA LYS A 407 -13.00 -0.87 8.36
C LYS A 407 -11.77 -1.76 8.48
N LEU A 408 -10.73 -1.46 7.69
CA LEU A 408 -9.45 -2.17 7.74
C LEU A 408 -8.89 -2.29 9.18
N PRO A 409 -8.91 -1.25 10.04
CA PRO A 409 -8.45 -1.37 11.42
C PRO A 409 -9.14 -2.49 12.22
N ALA A 410 -10.46 -2.60 12.10
CA ALA A 410 -11.23 -3.62 12.82
C ALA A 410 -10.99 -5.03 12.25
N LEU A 411 -10.91 -5.15 10.93
CA LEU A 411 -10.72 -6.44 10.25
C LEU A 411 -9.32 -7.02 10.47
N LEU A 412 -8.28 -6.19 10.51
CA LEU A 412 -6.93 -6.65 10.84
C LEU A 412 -6.79 -7.04 12.33
N ARG A 413 -7.50 -6.37 13.26
CA ARG A 413 -7.59 -6.86 14.65
C ARG A 413 -8.27 -8.22 14.70
N GLN A 414 -9.40 -8.37 14.01
CA GLN A 414 -10.15 -9.63 14.00
C GLN A 414 -9.34 -10.79 13.41
N ASP A 415 -8.59 -10.59 12.30
CA ASP A 415 -7.70 -11.61 11.74
C ASP A 415 -6.60 -12.03 12.72
N LEU A 416 -6.03 -11.06 13.45
CA LEU A 416 -5.00 -11.31 14.45
C LEU A 416 -5.57 -12.02 15.69
N GLU A 417 -6.75 -11.62 16.16
CA GLU A 417 -7.46 -12.24 17.27
C GLU A 417 -7.85 -13.69 16.95
N SER A 418 -8.42 -13.97 15.78
CA SER A 418 -8.73 -15.36 15.36
C SER A 418 -7.47 -16.21 15.25
N ALA A 419 -6.36 -15.64 14.75
CA ALA A 419 -5.10 -16.36 14.68
C ALA A 419 -4.53 -16.72 16.07
N PHE A 420 -4.77 -15.89 17.09
CA PHE A 420 -4.41 -16.17 18.49
C PHE A 420 -5.25 -17.26 19.16
N GLU A 421 -6.44 -17.56 18.61
CA GLU A 421 -7.32 -18.64 19.05
C GLU A 421 -7.01 -19.96 18.33
N GLU A 422 -6.57 -19.91 17.07
CA GLU A 422 -6.25 -21.09 16.25
C GLU A 422 -4.90 -21.73 16.63
N GLU A 423 -3.77 -21.04 16.44
CA GLU A 423 -2.43 -21.60 16.73
C GLU A 423 -1.35 -20.51 16.87
N LEU A 424 -0.78 -20.33 18.07
CA LEU A 424 0.22 -19.27 18.32
C LEU A 424 1.51 -19.45 17.50
N ASP A 425 1.90 -20.70 17.23
CA ASP A 425 3.05 -21.07 16.41
C ASP A 425 2.90 -20.64 14.93
N SER A 426 1.66 -20.35 14.47
CA SER A 426 1.41 -19.83 13.11
C SER A 426 1.75 -18.34 12.95
N ILE A 427 1.87 -17.59 14.04
CA ILE A 427 2.13 -16.14 14.07
C ILE A 427 3.57 -15.84 14.48
N PHE A 428 4.03 -16.61 15.47
CA PHE A 428 5.35 -16.49 16.07
C PHE A 428 6.00 -17.87 16.00
N ASP A 429 7.25 -17.97 15.56
CA ASP A 429 7.98 -19.25 15.49
C ASP A 429 8.45 -19.71 16.90
N VAL A 430 7.49 -19.82 17.84
CA VAL A 430 7.74 -19.96 19.29
C VAL A 430 8.37 -21.30 19.58
N THR A 431 7.88 -22.39 18.99
CA THR A 431 8.44 -23.73 19.14
C THR A 431 9.91 -23.78 18.74
N GLN A 432 10.27 -23.30 17.53
CA GLN A 432 11.67 -23.31 17.08
C GLN A 432 12.54 -22.39 17.94
N LEU A 433 12.08 -21.18 18.25
CA LEU A 433 12.81 -20.20 19.04
C LEU A 433 13.02 -20.68 20.49
N ARG A 434 11.99 -21.25 21.12
CA ARG A 434 12.02 -21.82 22.48
C ARG A 434 12.87 -23.08 22.55
N GLN A 435 12.90 -23.91 21.51
CA GLN A 435 13.84 -25.04 21.42
C GLN A 435 15.29 -24.56 21.30
N SER A 436 15.56 -23.59 20.43
CA SER A 436 16.89 -22.99 20.22
C SER A 436 17.44 -22.32 21.49
N LEU A 437 16.67 -21.42 22.10
CA LEU A 437 17.02 -20.77 23.37
C LEU A 437 17.10 -21.78 24.53
N GLY A 438 16.21 -22.77 24.56
CA GLY A 438 16.23 -23.86 25.53
C GLY A 438 17.45 -24.78 25.41
N GLN A 439 17.99 -24.98 24.21
CA GLN A 439 19.28 -25.65 24.00
C GLN A 439 20.44 -24.78 24.49
N LYS A 440 20.54 -23.53 24.04
CA LYS A 440 21.58 -22.58 24.48
C LYS A 440 21.61 -22.43 26.00
N LYS A 441 20.44 -22.35 26.65
CA LYS A 441 20.31 -22.33 28.11
C LYS A 441 20.93 -23.57 28.75
N ARG A 442 20.58 -24.78 28.29
CA ARG A 442 21.16 -26.04 28.80
C ARG A 442 22.68 -26.10 28.63
N GLU A 443 23.19 -25.64 27.49
CA GLU A 443 24.64 -25.57 27.23
C GLU A 443 25.36 -24.62 28.19
N LEU A 444 24.85 -23.41 28.40
CA LEU A 444 25.39 -22.45 29.36
C LEU A 444 25.26 -22.93 30.82
N GLU A 445 24.21 -23.66 31.19
CA GLU A 445 24.09 -24.27 32.52
C GLU A 445 25.17 -25.34 32.76
N ILE A 446 25.47 -26.15 31.74
CA ILE A 446 26.55 -27.15 31.79
C ILE A 446 27.91 -26.45 31.88
N GLU A 447 28.13 -25.39 31.11
CA GLU A 447 29.35 -24.58 31.17
C GLU A 447 29.52 -23.93 32.55
N LEU A 448 28.48 -23.31 33.10
CA LEU A 448 28.50 -22.69 34.42
C LEU A 448 28.82 -23.71 35.53
N LYS A 449 28.23 -24.92 35.46
CA LYS A 449 28.56 -26.04 36.36
C LYS A 449 30.03 -26.47 36.22
N ARG A 450 30.60 -26.48 35.01
CA ARG A 450 32.03 -26.77 34.76
C ARG A 450 32.93 -25.67 35.34
N ILE A 451 32.63 -24.39 35.07
CA ILE A 451 33.40 -23.23 35.58
C ILE A 451 33.37 -23.21 37.12
N LYS A 452 32.21 -23.48 37.75
CA LYS A 452 32.09 -23.55 39.21
C LYS A 452 33.00 -24.64 39.80
N ARG A 453 32.96 -25.86 39.26
CA ARG A 453 33.86 -26.96 39.67
C ARG A 453 35.35 -26.64 39.47
N LEU A 454 35.69 -25.94 38.38
CA LEU A 454 37.06 -25.47 38.14
C LEU A 454 37.48 -24.43 39.18
N LYS A 455 36.62 -23.45 39.49
CA LYS A 455 36.87 -22.43 40.52
C LYS A 455 37.09 -23.07 41.89
N GLU A 456 36.27 -24.05 42.27
CA GLU A 456 36.41 -24.81 43.52
C GLU A 456 37.76 -25.54 43.56
N LYS A 457 38.12 -26.30 42.52
CA LYS A 457 39.41 -27.00 42.42
C LYS A 457 40.62 -26.07 42.49
N PHE A 458 40.64 -24.98 41.72
CA PHE A 458 41.74 -24.02 41.75
C PHE A 458 41.80 -23.27 43.09
N GLY A 459 40.66 -23.00 43.73
CA GLY A 459 40.61 -22.46 45.09
C GLY A 459 41.19 -23.41 46.14
N GLU A 460 40.90 -24.70 46.07
CA GLU A 460 41.53 -25.72 46.92
C GLU A 460 43.04 -25.84 46.69
N ILE A 461 43.47 -25.86 45.42
CA ILE A 461 44.90 -25.91 45.06
C ILE A 461 45.62 -24.69 45.63
N ASN A 462 45.05 -23.49 45.48
CA ASN A 462 45.61 -22.25 46.04
C ASN A 462 45.74 -22.33 47.58
N LYS A 463 44.70 -22.80 48.27
CA LYS A 463 44.72 -23.02 49.73
C LYS A 463 45.83 -24.01 50.14
N LYS A 464 45.94 -25.14 49.44
CA LYS A 464 46.96 -26.18 49.69
C LYS A 464 48.38 -25.63 49.49
N LEU A 465 48.64 -24.97 48.36
CA LEU A 465 49.94 -24.35 48.06
C LEU A 465 50.34 -23.31 49.11
N ASN A 466 49.44 -22.40 49.47
CA ASN A 466 49.70 -21.39 50.49
C ASN A 466 49.92 -22.01 51.88
N SER A 467 49.21 -23.09 52.23
CA SER A 467 49.40 -23.80 53.50
C SER A 467 50.74 -24.54 53.61
N LEU A 468 51.30 -24.98 52.47
CA LEU A 468 52.64 -25.57 52.41
C LEU A 468 53.73 -24.48 52.52
N GLN A 469 53.47 -23.30 51.97
CA GLN A 469 54.36 -22.13 52.01
C GLN A 469 54.46 -21.47 53.39
N VAL A 470 53.57 -21.80 54.33
CA VAL A 470 53.58 -21.36 55.74
C VAL A 470 54.20 -22.42 56.68
N ARG A 471 54.60 -23.59 56.13
CA ARG A 471 55.22 -24.71 56.86
C ARG A 471 56.70 -24.95 56.48
N GLN A 472 57.27 -24.04 55.70
CA GLN A 472 58.69 -23.90 55.42
C GLN A 472 59.16 -22.56 56.00
#